data_AF-A0A1V3IWY7-F1
#
_entry.id   AF-A0A1V3IWY7-F1
#
_cell.length_a   1.000
_cell.length_b   1.000
_cell.length_c   1.000
_cell.angle_alpha   90.00
_cell.angle_beta   90.00
_cell.angle_gamma   90.00
#
_symmetry.space_group_name_H-M   'P 1'
#
loop_
_entity.id
_entity.type
_entity.pdbx_description
1 polymer ?
#
loop_
_entity_poly.entity_id
_entity_poly.type
_entity_poly.pdbx_seq_one_letter_code
_entity_poly.pdbx_strand_id
1 'polypeptide(L)'
;MKLGFTHATLAKTSMGAPVYQGVSDQNVFSYFKEITGVDKLPNPIVISKMKDLNGNNGKVWSVKPTEGPLKGSTVNLRTFSSSQEKTRAKYTVEIVQPSNVNERVSGINAGKIEIKFEK
;
A
#
# COMPACT_ATOMS: atom_id res chain seq x y z
N MET A 1 -20.75 11.16 12.83
CA MET A 1 -20.57 10.51 11.52
C MET A 1 -19.40 11.20 10.83
N LYS A 2 -18.22 10.56 10.74
CA LYS A 2 -17.10 11.14 9.97
C LYS A 2 -17.43 10.93 8.50
N LEU A 3 -17.68 12.01 7.76
CA LEU A 3 -17.78 11.98 6.30
C LEU A 3 -16.46 11.41 5.78
N GLY A 4 -16.51 10.23 5.15
CA GLY A 4 -15.34 9.67 4.47
C GLY A 4 -14.98 10.59 3.31
N PHE A 5 -13.73 11.07 3.26
CA PHE A 5 -13.25 11.82 2.11
C PHE A 5 -13.11 10.86 0.92
N THR A 6 -13.92 11.04 -0.11
CA THR A 6 -13.75 10.33 -1.37
C THR A 6 -12.57 10.95 -2.12
N HIS A 7 -11.58 10.13 -2.48
CA HIS A 7 -10.46 10.55 -3.31
C HIS A 7 -10.61 9.94 -4.70
N ALA A 8 -10.47 10.75 -5.74
CA ALA A 8 -10.52 10.28 -7.12
C ALA A 8 -9.24 9.51 -7.48
N THR A 9 -9.38 8.49 -8.32
CA THR A 9 -8.24 7.86 -8.99
C THR A 9 -7.95 8.57 -10.31
N LEU A 10 -6.69 8.67 -10.68
CA LEU A 10 -6.30 9.13 -12.02
C LEU A 10 -6.18 7.95 -12.98
N ALA A 11 -7.08 7.85 -13.95
CA ALA A 11 -7.04 6.78 -14.96
C ALA A 11 -5.72 6.77 -15.76
N LYS A 12 -5.13 7.93 -16.07
CA LYS A 12 -3.87 8.04 -16.83
C LYS A 12 -2.66 7.45 -16.10
N THR A 13 -2.60 7.55 -14.77
CA THR A 13 -1.47 7.05 -13.98
C THR A 13 -1.76 5.69 -13.34
N SER A 14 -3.03 5.25 -13.32
CA SER A 14 -3.45 3.96 -12.78
C SER A 14 -3.14 2.80 -13.74
N MET A 15 -1.85 2.49 -13.92
CA MET A 15 -1.38 1.35 -14.71
C MET A 15 -1.25 0.10 -13.84
N GLY A 16 -2.26 -0.79 -13.87
CA GLY A 16 -2.27 -2.06 -13.12
C GLY A 16 -2.50 -1.92 -11.61
N ALA A 17 -2.63 -0.68 -11.11
CA ALA A 17 -2.97 -0.35 -9.73
C ALA A 17 -3.63 1.03 -9.68
N PRO A 18 -4.66 1.26 -8.85
CA PRO A 18 -5.23 2.60 -8.67
C PRO A 18 -4.21 3.56 -8.05
N VAL A 19 -4.16 4.78 -8.58
CA VAL A 19 -3.39 5.91 -8.04
C VAL A 19 -4.35 6.98 -7.53
N TYR A 20 -4.37 7.19 -6.21
CA TYR A 20 -5.17 8.21 -5.54
C TYR A 20 -4.36 9.50 -5.36
N GLN A 21 -5.01 10.65 -5.55
CA GLN A 21 -4.39 11.97 -5.38
C GLN A 21 -4.92 12.71 -4.14
N GLY A 22 -4.12 13.63 -3.61
CA GLY A 22 -4.54 14.52 -2.52
C GLY A 22 -4.77 13.83 -1.17
N VAL A 23 -4.36 12.57 -1.03
CA VAL A 23 -4.47 11.82 0.22
C VAL A 23 -3.32 12.24 1.13
N SER A 24 -3.64 12.80 2.29
CA SER A 24 -2.61 13.17 3.28
C SER A 24 -1.84 11.94 3.79
N ASP A 25 -0.57 12.14 4.16
CA ASP A 25 0.26 11.08 4.75
C ASP A 25 -0.42 10.40 5.94
N GLN A 26 -1.09 11.18 6.80
CA GLN A 26 -1.85 10.68 7.92
C GLN A 26 -3.00 9.75 7.48
N ASN A 27 -3.69 10.08 6.39
CA ASN A 27 -4.76 9.23 5.85
C ASN A 27 -4.21 7.96 5.21
N VAL A 28 -3.08 8.04 4.50
CA VAL A 28 -2.39 6.83 3.98
C VAL A 28 -2.00 5.90 5.14
N PHE A 29 -1.42 6.44 6.20
CA PHE A 29 -1.02 5.65 7.37
C PHE A 29 -2.23 5.10 8.13
N SER A 30 -3.30 5.90 8.27
CA SER A 30 -4.54 5.43 8.89
C SER A 30 -5.18 4.31 8.09
N TYR A 31 -5.23 4.44 6.77
CA TYR A 31 -5.71 3.40 5.87
C TYR A 31 -4.89 2.11 6.01
N PHE A 32 -3.56 2.20 5.98
CA PHE A 32 -2.70 1.02 6.17
C PHE A 32 -2.94 0.35 7.52
N LYS A 33 -3.06 1.13 8.60
CA LYS A 33 -3.36 0.62 9.95
C LYS A 33 -4.72 -0.06 10.04
N GLU A 34 -5.74 0.55 9.43
CA GLU A 34 -7.10 0.02 9.39
C GLU A 34 -7.15 -1.35 8.69
N ILE A 35 -6.54 -1.47 7.50
CA ILE A 35 -6.59 -2.75 6.76
C ILE A 35 -5.71 -3.84 7.38
N THR A 36 -4.71 -3.46 8.19
CA THR A 36 -3.79 -4.42 8.83
C THR A 36 -4.14 -4.74 10.28
N GLY A 37 -5.04 -3.97 10.91
CA GLY A 37 -5.44 -4.15 12.31
C GLY A 37 -4.42 -3.67 13.34
N VAL A 38 -3.43 -2.86 12.97
CA VAL A 38 -2.39 -2.38 13.90
C VAL A 38 -2.64 -0.95 14.36
N ASP A 39 -2.41 -0.66 15.65
CA ASP A 39 -2.62 0.68 16.20
C ASP A 39 -1.53 1.69 15.80
N LYS A 40 -0.31 1.18 15.56
CA LYS A 40 0.89 1.95 15.23
C LYS A 40 1.63 1.27 14.08
N LEU A 41 2.26 2.07 13.23
CA LEU A 41 3.16 1.54 12.22
C LEU A 41 4.32 0.80 12.92
N PRO A 42 4.77 -0.35 12.39
CA PRO A 42 5.98 -1.01 12.89
C PRO A 42 7.22 -0.15 12.60
N ASN A 43 8.40 -0.60 13.04
CA ASN A 43 9.64 0.04 12.60
C ASN A 43 9.85 -0.23 11.10
N PRO A 44 10.18 0.80 10.29
CA PRO A 44 10.45 0.59 8.88
C PRO A 44 11.77 -0.13 8.65
N ILE A 45 11.78 -1.00 7.65
CA ILE A 45 13.01 -1.52 7.05
C ILE A 45 13.47 -0.49 6.01
N VAL A 46 14.73 -0.08 6.08
CA VAL A 46 15.35 0.81 5.08
C VAL A 46 15.92 -0.02 3.94
N ILE A 47 15.53 0.31 2.72
CA ILE A 47 15.97 -0.35 1.48
C ILE A 47 16.85 0.62 0.70
N SER A 48 18.16 0.57 0.94
CA SER A 48 19.13 1.52 0.36
C SER A 48 19.23 1.49 -1.17
N LYS A 49 18.88 0.36 -1.79
CA LYS A 49 18.88 0.16 -3.25
C LYS A 49 17.68 0.81 -3.95
N MET A 50 16.64 1.18 -3.22
CA MET A 50 15.44 1.83 -3.76
C MET A 50 15.39 3.27 -3.27
N LYS A 51 14.90 4.19 -4.11
CA LYS A 51 14.74 5.60 -3.75
C LYS A 51 13.27 5.97 -3.66
N ASP A 52 12.94 6.88 -2.75
CA ASP A 52 11.64 7.55 -2.73
C ASP A 52 11.58 8.67 -3.77
N LEU A 53 10.42 9.32 -3.90
CA LEU A 53 10.22 10.45 -4.84
C LEU A 53 11.20 11.62 -4.66
N ASN A 54 11.82 11.75 -3.49
CA ASN A 54 12.74 12.84 -3.17
C ASN A 54 14.21 12.38 -3.20
N GLY A 55 14.50 11.14 -3.63
CA GLY A 55 15.85 10.60 -3.71
C GLY A 55 16.40 10.03 -2.39
N ASN A 56 15.60 9.95 -1.32
CA ASN A 56 16.02 9.30 -0.07
C ASN A 56 15.93 7.78 -0.19
N ASN A 57 16.60 7.05 0.71
CA ASN A 57 16.45 5.60 0.76
C ASN A 57 15.00 5.19 1.02
N GLY A 58 14.53 4.19 0.27
CA GLY A 58 13.20 3.64 0.40
C GLY A 58 12.95 3.05 1.79
N LYS A 59 11.71 3.13 2.26
CA LYS A 59 11.26 2.52 3.51
C LYS A 59 10.12 1.56 3.25
N VAL A 60 10.08 0.47 4.01
CA VAL A 60 9.00 -0.52 4.00
C VAL A 60 8.54 -0.79 5.42
N TRP A 61 7.26 -0.54 5.69
CA TRP A 61 6.56 -1.03 6.88
C TRP A 61 5.81 -2.29 6.48
N SER A 62 6.05 -3.40 7.18
CA SER A 62 5.45 -4.70 6.84
C SER A 62 4.67 -5.26 8.00
N VAL A 63 3.46 -5.74 7.73
CA VAL A 63 2.59 -6.41 8.70
C VAL A 63 2.08 -7.70 8.08
N LYS A 64 1.98 -8.76 8.88
CA LYS A 64 1.26 -10.00 8.54
C LYS A 64 0.03 -10.10 9.42
N PRO A 65 -1.16 -9.69 8.94
CA PRO A 65 -2.38 -9.80 9.73
C PRO A 65 -2.63 -11.24 10.16
N THR A 66 -2.94 -11.44 11.44
CA THR A 66 -3.25 -12.75 12.03
C THR A 66 -4.74 -13.05 12.03
N GLU A 67 -5.56 -12.03 11.78
CA GLU A 67 -7.02 -12.05 11.78
C GLU A 67 -7.59 -11.16 10.67
N GLY A 68 -8.92 -11.21 10.50
CA GLY A 68 -9.63 -10.44 9.49
C GLY A 68 -9.43 -10.93 8.04
N PRO A 69 -9.97 -10.19 7.06
CA PRO A 69 -9.98 -10.61 5.66
C PRO A 69 -8.60 -10.78 5.04
N LEU A 70 -7.58 -10.07 5.53
CA LEU A 70 -6.21 -10.15 5.02
C LEU A 70 -5.32 -11.16 5.77
N LYS A 71 -5.91 -12.02 6.62
CA LYS A 71 -5.17 -13.04 7.37
C LYS A 71 -4.25 -13.85 6.45
N GLY A 72 -3.00 -14.04 6.88
CA GLY A 72 -2.00 -14.81 6.12
C GLY A 72 -1.33 -14.04 4.97
N SER A 73 -1.90 -12.90 4.53
CA SER A 73 -1.23 -12.01 3.59
C SER A 73 -0.07 -11.28 4.24
N THR A 74 0.85 -10.78 3.42
CA THR A 74 1.82 -9.75 3.83
C THR A 74 1.39 -8.41 3.26
N VAL A 75 1.17 -7.42 4.13
CA VAL A 75 0.78 -6.07 3.73
C VAL A 75 1.96 -5.14 3.97
N ASN A 76 2.42 -4.48 2.90
CA ASN A 76 3.54 -3.56 2.93
C ASN A 76 3.07 -2.14 2.64
N LEU A 77 3.49 -1.16 3.43
CA LEU A 77 3.49 0.25 3.05
C LEU A 77 4.91 0.61 2.63
N ARG A 78 5.07 1.12 1.42
CA ARG A 78 6.38 1.44 0.82
C ARG A 78 6.43 2.88 0.36
N THR A 79 7.59 3.53 0.46
CA THR A 79 7.83 4.89 -0.07
C THR A 79 8.32 4.91 -1.53
N PHE A 80 8.31 3.75 -2.20
CA PHE A 80 8.83 3.57 -3.55
C PHE A 80 7.98 2.56 -4.31
N SER A 81 8.13 2.56 -5.63
CA SER A 81 7.52 1.59 -6.53
C SER A 81 8.32 1.48 -7.83
N SER A 82 8.27 0.32 -8.48
CA SER A 82 8.85 0.13 -9.82
C SER A 82 8.21 1.02 -10.89
N SER A 83 6.98 1.48 -10.67
CA SER A 83 6.29 2.42 -11.57
C SER A 83 6.27 3.86 -11.04
N GLN A 84 7.13 4.20 -10.07
CA GLN A 84 7.13 5.50 -9.40
C GLN A 84 7.33 6.68 -10.36
N GLU A 85 8.20 6.56 -11.37
CA GLU A 85 8.42 7.64 -12.36
C GLU A 85 7.14 7.98 -13.15
N LYS A 86 6.32 6.97 -13.47
CA LYS A 86 5.08 7.14 -14.24
C LYS A 86 3.90 7.52 -13.36
N THR A 87 3.80 6.89 -12.19
CA THR A 87 2.66 7.03 -11.28
C THR A 87 2.80 8.20 -10.32
N ARG A 88 4.02 8.72 -10.14
CA ARG A 88 4.38 9.70 -9.11
C ARG A 88 3.95 9.27 -7.71
N ALA A 89 3.87 7.96 -7.46
CA ALA A 89 3.43 7.42 -6.18
C ALA A 89 4.44 7.74 -5.07
N LYS A 90 4.01 8.50 -4.06
CA LYS A 90 4.76 8.78 -2.83
C LYS A 90 4.70 7.58 -1.90
N TYR A 91 3.52 6.96 -1.79
CA TYR A 91 3.31 5.73 -1.05
C TYR A 91 2.67 4.67 -1.92
N THR A 92 3.02 3.41 -1.67
CA THR A 92 2.34 2.24 -2.23
C THR A 92 2.01 1.29 -1.09
N VAL A 93 0.72 1.01 -0.91
CA VAL A 93 0.26 -0.14 -0.12
C VAL A 93 0.23 -1.34 -1.06
N GLU A 94 0.92 -2.41 -0.66
CA GLU A 94 1.04 -3.66 -1.40
C GLU A 94 0.49 -4.79 -0.54
N ILE A 95 -0.43 -5.58 -1.07
CA ILE A 95 -0.98 -6.77 -0.43
C ILE A 95 -0.46 -7.97 -1.22
N VAL A 96 0.42 -8.76 -0.59
CA VAL A 96 0.94 -10.01 -1.13
C VAL A 96 0.12 -11.15 -0.55
N GLN A 97 -0.63 -11.83 -1.40
CA GLN A 97 -1.47 -12.97 -1.05
C GLN A 97 -0.61 -14.20 -0.73
N PRO A 98 -1.10 -15.14 0.09
CA PRO A 98 -0.48 -16.45 0.24
C PRO A 98 -0.30 -17.16 -1.12
N SER A 99 0.77 -17.96 -1.23
CA SER A 99 1.00 -18.78 -2.41
C SER A 99 -0.09 -19.85 -2.57
N ASN A 100 -0.55 -20.42 -1.45
CA ASN A 100 -1.68 -21.34 -1.42
C ASN A 100 -2.98 -20.61 -1.78
N VAL A 101 -3.59 -20.98 -2.91
CA VAL A 101 -4.82 -20.35 -3.43
C VAL A 101 -5.98 -20.46 -2.43
N ASN A 102 -6.03 -21.53 -1.64
CA ASN A 102 -7.09 -21.75 -0.66
C ASN A 102 -7.00 -20.81 0.56
N GLU A 103 -5.85 -20.15 0.76
CA GLU A 103 -5.62 -19.18 1.83
C GLU A 103 -5.73 -17.74 1.34
N ARG A 104 -5.98 -17.53 0.04
CA ARG A 104 -6.12 -16.18 -0.52
C ARG A 104 -7.44 -15.55 -0.14
N VAL A 105 -7.43 -14.22 -0.10
CA VAL A 105 -8.65 -13.44 0.06
C VAL A 105 -9.58 -13.69 -1.12
N SER A 106 -10.78 -14.19 -0.83
CA SER A 106 -11.80 -14.48 -1.83
C SER A 106 -12.12 -13.24 -2.67
N GLY A 107 -12.33 -13.43 -3.97
CA GLY A 107 -12.59 -12.34 -4.93
C GLY A 107 -11.33 -11.62 -5.42
N ILE A 108 -10.15 -11.91 -4.88
CA ILE A 108 -8.87 -11.38 -5.36
C ILE A 108 -8.09 -12.49 -6.05
N ASN A 109 -8.11 -12.51 -7.39
CA ASN A 109 -7.39 -13.52 -8.17
C ASN A 109 -5.94 -13.15 -8.51
N ALA A 110 -5.42 -12.05 -7.93
CA ALA A 110 -4.04 -11.62 -8.12
C ALA A 110 -3.18 -12.04 -6.93
N GLY A 111 -1.99 -12.61 -7.18
CA GLY A 111 -1.03 -12.93 -6.12
C GLY A 111 -0.50 -11.68 -5.39
N LYS A 112 -0.65 -10.51 -6.02
CA LYS A 112 -0.31 -9.20 -5.45
C LYS A 112 -1.30 -8.14 -5.89
N ILE A 113 -1.72 -7.28 -4.98
CA ILE A 113 -2.41 -6.02 -5.26
C ILE A 113 -1.52 -4.85 -4.85
N GLU A 114 -1.57 -3.76 -5.61
CA GLU A 114 -0.98 -2.48 -5.21
C GLU A 114 -2.05 -1.38 -5.21
N ILE A 115 -1.95 -0.47 -4.25
CA ILE A 115 -2.74 0.76 -4.13
C ILE A 115 -1.74 1.89 -3.94
N LYS A 116 -1.81 2.93 -4.76
CA LYS A 116 -0.80 3.99 -4.83
C LYS A 116 -1.40 5.33 -4.41
N PHE A 117 -0.57 6.16 -3.79
CA PHE A 117 -0.92 7.49 -3.33
C PHE A 117 0.11 8.48 -3.87
N GLU A 118 -0.33 9.37 -4.75
CA GLU A 118 0.48 10.49 -5.25
C GLU A 118 0.59 11.60 -4.20
N LYS A 119 1.61 12.46 -4.34
CA LYS A 119 1.77 13.69 -3.57
C LYS A 119 0.67 14.71 -3.87
#